data_AF-A0A3D5DZI7-F1
#
_entry.id   AF-A0A3D5DZI7-F1
#
_cell.length_a   1.000
_cell.length_b   1.000
_cell.length_c   1.000
_cell.angle_alpha   90.00
_cell.angle_beta   90.00
_cell.angle_gamma   90.00
#
_symmetry.space_group_name_H-M   'P 1'
#
loop_
_entity.id
_entity.type
_entity.pdbx_description
1 polymer ?
#
loop_
_entity_poly.entity_id
_entity_poly.type
_entity_poly.pdbx_seq_one_letter_code
_entity_poly.pdbx_strand_id
1 'polypeptide(L)'
;AGVSGLAWGDVPAGPAAGMSGLAAGAVVLLAGAAARVGLPRDWARVWGGAALAATAAATAALAVPGVPAGEARLAAAGLAAAAIGCGLAAGPLRLALLRETAALLTVAAGLVLAYGIPAGLTALAWSATVAGLAAGGIVLVLWLRPAAPAWVRPALLVSIAAAGVALGAGLAAWPDRTLLVPAFVLVAVVIVALTVSLHRPAMVAATPLPLCAAWLAYASEAMTGQPQWFTVPVGAALLAVSVLLRSVRRAGGGPLAAPDVIALEVTGMVLIMGASLVQCVTRGPFYGLIGVGLGLVLAGWGALTRVRRRLAGGTIAFLVSLLLVIAVPLVPLVPRGGGAVGWLALAGAGLVAIVAAAMLDATRGAVRRGVTRLRDLTRDWE
;
A
#
# COMPACT_ATOMS: atom_id res chain seq x y z
N ALA A 1 9.24 -69.32 20.19
CA ALA A 1 10.05 -68.08 20.23
C ALA A 1 9.37 -67.07 19.32
N GLY A 2 8.42 -66.32 19.88
CA GLY A 2 7.65 -65.32 19.14
C GLY A 2 8.52 -64.10 18.89
N VAL A 3 8.59 -63.68 17.63
CA VAL A 3 9.14 -62.38 17.24
C VAL A 3 8.31 -61.34 17.99
N SER A 4 8.91 -60.75 19.02
CA SER A 4 8.47 -59.52 19.64
C SER A 4 8.48 -58.46 18.54
N GLY A 5 7.34 -58.35 17.86
CA GLY A 5 7.05 -57.24 16.96
C GLY A 5 7.43 -55.97 17.70
N LEU A 6 8.36 -55.22 17.11
CA LEU A 6 8.75 -53.89 17.56
C LEU A 6 7.47 -53.15 17.93
N ALA A 7 7.25 -53.01 19.24
CA ALA A 7 6.20 -52.17 19.77
C ALA A 7 6.61 -50.74 19.40
N TRP A 8 6.22 -50.33 18.20
CA TRP A 8 6.05 -48.92 17.88
C TRP A 8 4.99 -48.45 18.86
N GLY A 9 5.44 -48.03 20.05
CA GLY A 9 4.56 -47.44 21.05
C GLY A 9 3.75 -46.34 20.38
N ASP A 10 2.50 -46.17 20.82
CA ASP A 10 1.57 -45.18 20.30
C ASP A 10 2.14 -43.77 20.50
N VAL A 11 3.05 -43.36 19.62
CA VAL A 11 3.52 -41.98 19.54
C VAL A 11 2.33 -41.20 19.04
N PRO A 12 1.87 -40.16 19.77
CA PRO A 12 0.76 -39.35 19.31
C PRO A 12 1.07 -38.82 17.91
N ALA A 13 0.06 -38.78 17.04
CA ALA A 13 0.25 -38.48 15.61
C ALA A 13 0.92 -37.11 15.35
N GLY A 14 0.70 -36.13 16.24
CA GLY A 14 1.36 -34.81 16.20
C GLY A 14 2.89 -34.89 16.26
N PRO A 15 3.47 -35.35 17.39
CA PRO A 15 4.93 -35.45 17.57
C PRO A 15 5.63 -36.27 16.50
N ALA A 16 5.00 -37.37 16.09
CA ALA A 16 5.52 -38.20 15.00
C ALA A 16 5.58 -37.43 13.68
N ALA A 17 4.52 -36.69 13.32
CA ALA A 17 4.48 -35.89 12.10
C ALA A 17 5.43 -34.69 12.15
N GLY A 18 5.53 -33.99 13.29
CA GLY A 18 6.45 -32.87 13.48
C GLY A 18 7.92 -33.27 13.34
N MET A 19 8.33 -34.35 14.02
CA MET A 19 9.70 -34.88 13.92
C MET A 19 10.01 -35.42 12.52
N SER A 20 9.06 -36.13 11.89
CA SER A 20 9.22 -36.63 10.53
C SER A 20 9.37 -35.51 9.51
N GLY A 21 8.60 -34.42 9.67
CA GLY A 21 8.71 -33.22 8.84
C GLY A 21 10.06 -32.51 9.01
N LEU A 22 10.55 -32.37 10.25
CA LEU A 22 11.88 -31.82 10.52
C LEU A 22 12.99 -32.66 9.86
N ALA A 23 12.96 -33.98 10.08
CA ALA A 23 13.95 -34.90 9.54
C ALA A 23 13.96 -34.90 8.01
N ALA A 24 12.79 -34.96 7.37
CA ALA A 24 12.66 -34.84 5.93
C ALA A 24 13.18 -33.49 5.42
N GLY A 25 12.88 -32.38 6.11
CA GLY A 25 13.38 -31.06 5.77
C GLY A 25 14.91 -30.95 5.84
N ALA A 26 15.52 -31.57 6.85
CA ALA A 26 16.97 -31.66 6.98
C ALA A 26 17.61 -32.46 5.84
N VAL A 27 16.96 -33.53 5.38
CA VAL A 27 17.44 -34.31 4.22
C VAL A 27 17.39 -33.47 2.93
N VAL A 28 16.34 -32.67 2.72
CA VAL A 28 16.27 -31.73 1.59
C VAL A 28 17.38 -30.68 1.67
N LEU A 29 17.66 -30.14 2.85
CA LEU A 29 18.76 -29.21 3.09
C LEU A 29 20.13 -29.82 2.75
N LEU A 30 20.39 -31.03 3.26
CA LEU A 30 21.63 -31.76 3.00
C LEU A 30 21.79 -32.10 1.52
N ALA A 31 20.73 -32.53 0.84
CA ALA A 31 20.76 -32.76 -0.61
C ALA A 31 21.06 -31.48 -1.40
N GLY A 32 20.50 -30.33 -0.98
CA GLY A 32 20.79 -29.04 -1.59
C GLY A 32 22.22 -28.56 -1.36
N ALA A 33 22.74 -28.73 -0.15
CA ALA A 33 24.13 -28.44 0.18
C ALA A 33 25.09 -29.35 -0.61
N ALA A 34 24.80 -30.65 -0.68
CA ALA A 34 25.56 -31.63 -1.45
C ALA A 34 25.61 -31.26 -2.95
N ALA A 35 24.47 -30.90 -3.54
CA ALA A 35 24.40 -30.45 -4.92
C ALA A 35 25.25 -29.18 -5.16
N ARG A 36 25.33 -28.29 -4.16
CA ARG A 36 26.13 -27.05 -4.24
C ARG A 36 27.63 -27.30 -4.19
N VAL A 37 28.07 -28.30 -3.42
CA VAL A 37 29.48 -28.70 -3.27
C VAL A 37 29.94 -29.62 -4.41
N GLY A 38 29.04 -30.07 -5.30
CA GLY A 38 29.39 -30.81 -6.52
C GLY A 38 29.28 -32.33 -6.39
N LEU A 39 28.57 -32.85 -5.39
CA LEU A 39 28.26 -34.27 -5.26
C LEU A 39 27.29 -34.77 -6.36
N PRO A 40 27.16 -36.10 -6.56
CA PRO A 40 26.36 -36.67 -7.64
C PRO A 40 24.92 -36.15 -7.66
N ARG A 41 24.53 -35.54 -8.78
CA ARG A 41 23.22 -34.87 -8.94
C ARG A 41 22.05 -35.83 -8.83
N ASP A 42 22.23 -37.10 -9.20
CA ASP A 42 21.15 -38.09 -9.22
C ASP A 42 20.76 -38.50 -7.79
N TRP A 43 21.75 -38.61 -6.90
CA TRP A 43 21.49 -38.82 -5.47
C TRP A 43 20.69 -37.65 -4.87
N ALA A 44 21.11 -36.41 -5.15
CA ALA A 44 20.42 -35.22 -4.65
C ALA A 44 19.00 -35.07 -5.21
N ARG A 45 18.74 -35.48 -6.46
CA ARG A 45 17.40 -35.47 -7.07
C ARG A 45 16.48 -36.51 -6.45
N VAL A 46 16.93 -37.75 -6.30
CA VAL A 46 16.10 -38.87 -5.81
C VAL A 46 15.79 -38.68 -4.33
N TRP A 47 16.82 -38.49 -3.50
CA TRP A 47 16.64 -38.35 -2.06
C TRP A 47 16.06 -36.99 -1.68
N GLY A 48 16.47 -35.92 -2.35
CA GLY A 48 15.89 -34.60 -2.15
C GLY A 48 14.41 -34.55 -2.57
N GLY A 49 14.04 -35.16 -3.70
CA GLY A 49 12.65 -35.23 -4.16
C GLY A 49 11.75 -36.04 -3.24
N ALA A 50 12.22 -37.23 -2.80
CA ALA A 50 11.50 -38.08 -1.86
C ALA A 50 11.32 -37.39 -0.49
N ALA A 51 12.38 -36.76 0.01
CA ALA A 51 12.32 -36.00 1.26
C ALA A 51 11.38 -34.79 1.15
N LEU A 52 11.34 -34.11 0.00
CA LEU A 52 10.43 -32.99 -0.23
C LEU A 52 8.97 -33.43 -0.19
N ALA A 53 8.65 -34.56 -0.82
CA ALA A 53 7.33 -35.18 -0.73
C ALA A 53 6.98 -35.60 0.71
N ALA A 54 7.94 -36.15 1.46
CA ALA A 54 7.76 -36.52 2.86
C ALA A 54 7.51 -35.28 3.76
N THR A 55 8.20 -34.16 3.55
CA THR A 55 7.89 -32.89 4.23
C THR A 55 6.47 -32.43 3.94
N ALA A 56 6.03 -32.49 2.68
CA ALA A 56 4.68 -32.08 2.31
C ALA A 56 3.61 -32.97 2.96
N ALA A 57 3.81 -34.29 2.95
CA ALA A 57 2.92 -35.25 3.60
C ALA A 57 2.86 -35.04 5.12
N ALA A 58 4.01 -34.83 5.77
CA ALA A 58 4.07 -34.54 7.20
C ALA A 58 3.32 -33.25 7.56
N THR A 59 3.43 -32.21 6.73
CA THR A 59 2.68 -30.95 6.94
C THR A 59 1.19 -31.08 6.70
N ALA A 60 0.77 -31.90 5.72
CA ALA A 60 -0.64 -32.19 5.48
C ALA A 60 -1.25 -32.98 6.65
N ALA A 61 -0.50 -33.91 7.24
CA ALA A 61 -0.94 -34.65 8.42
C ALA A 61 -1.18 -33.76 9.65
N LEU A 62 -0.42 -32.66 9.77
CA LEU A 62 -0.59 -31.67 10.85
C LEU A 62 -1.75 -30.69 10.61
N ALA A 63 -2.30 -30.64 9.40
CA ALA A 63 -3.48 -29.84 9.07
C ALA A 63 -4.81 -30.54 9.46
N VAL A 64 -4.74 -31.77 9.98
CA VAL A 64 -5.92 -32.53 10.43
C VAL A 64 -6.44 -31.95 11.75
N PRO A 65 -7.77 -31.72 11.88
CA PRO A 65 -8.35 -31.19 13.11
C PRO A 65 -8.09 -32.12 14.30
N GLY A 66 -7.51 -31.58 15.39
CA GLY A 66 -7.23 -32.31 16.64
C GLY A 66 -5.76 -32.39 17.06
N VAL A 67 -4.81 -31.90 16.23
CA VAL A 67 -3.38 -31.86 16.60
C VAL A 67 -3.07 -30.59 17.44
N PRO A 68 -2.42 -30.70 18.61
CA PRO A 68 -2.11 -29.56 19.47
C PRO A 68 -1.10 -28.60 18.84
N ALA A 69 -1.33 -27.29 19.02
CA ALA A 69 -0.60 -26.20 18.34
C ALA A 69 0.93 -26.18 18.59
N GLY A 70 1.41 -26.72 19.72
CA GLY A 70 2.83 -26.76 20.07
C GLY A 70 3.72 -27.53 19.08
N GLU A 71 3.13 -28.44 18.30
CA GLU A 71 3.78 -29.30 17.29
C GLU A 71 4.18 -28.56 16.01
N ALA A 72 3.60 -27.39 15.77
CA ALA A 72 3.78 -26.62 14.53
C ALA A 72 5.21 -26.07 14.35
N ARG A 73 5.96 -25.91 15.45
CA ARG A 73 7.34 -25.38 15.40
C ARG A 73 8.29 -26.32 14.65
N LEU A 74 8.19 -27.62 14.89
CA LEU A 74 9.05 -28.62 14.26
C LEU A 74 8.74 -28.76 12.77
N ALA A 75 7.45 -28.73 12.43
CA ALA A 75 7.00 -28.76 11.04
C ALA A 75 7.42 -27.52 10.25
N ALA A 76 7.31 -26.34 10.84
CA ALA A 76 7.78 -25.11 10.22
C ALA A 76 9.31 -25.08 10.06
N ALA A 77 10.06 -25.60 11.04
CA ALA A 77 11.50 -25.77 10.92
C ALA A 77 11.87 -26.74 9.77
N GLY A 78 11.14 -27.84 9.62
CA GLY A 78 11.28 -28.75 8.49
C GLY A 78 11.00 -28.09 7.14
N LEU A 79 9.91 -27.33 7.03
CA LEU A 79 9.60 -26.56 5.82
C LEU A 79 10.65 -25.49 5.51
N ALA A 80 11.17 -24.80 6.52
CA ALA A 80 12.23 -23.81 6.37
C ALA A 80 13.55 -24.46 5.89
N ALA A 81 13.93 -25.60 6.48
CA ALA A 81 15.09 -26.37 6.05
C ALA A 81 14.93 -26.85 4.59
N ALA A 82 13.74 -27.33 4.22
CA ALA A 82 13.44 -27.72 2.85
C ALA A 82 13.49 -26.54 1.87
N ALA A 83 12.99 -25.37 2.28
CA ALA A 83 13.07 -24.14 1.49
C ALA A 83 14.52 -23.74 1.20
N ILE A 84 15.39 -23.75 2.23
CA ILE A 84 16.82 -23.44 2.09
C ILE A 84 17.49 -24.47 1.16
N GLY A 85 17.20 -25.76 1.35
CA GLY A 85 17.70 -26.84 0.50
C GLY A 85 17.35 -26.64 -0.98
N CYS A 86 16.09 -26.34 -1.27
CA CYS A 86 15.62 -26.04 -2.64
C CYS A 86 16.34 -24.81 -3.23
N GLY A 87 16.51 -23.75 -2.43
CA GLY A 87 17.22 -22.54 -2.85
C GLY A 87 18.69 -22.80 -3.19
N LEU A 88 19.39 -23.59 -2.37
CA LEU A 88 20.78 -24.00 -2.59
C LEU A 88 20.93 -24.90 -3.82
N ALA A 89 19.95 -25.79 -4.05
CA ALA A 89 19.95 -26.75 -5.15
C ALA A 89 19.61 -26.13 -6.52
N ALA A 90 18.86 -25.02 -6.55
CA ALA A 90 18.31 -24.45 -7.79
C ALA A 90 19.36 -24.11 -8.86
N GLY A 91 20.48 -23.51 -8.45
CA GLY A 91 21.62 -23.21 -9.34
C GLY A 91 22.33 -24.46 -9.86
N PRO A 92 22.90 -25.31 -8.98
CA PRO A 92 23.68 -26.48 -9.39
C PRO A 92 22.88 -27.54 -10.14
N LEU A 93 21.58 -27.71 -9.85
CA LEU A 93 20.71 -28.64 -10.57
C LEU A 93 20.08 -28.04 -11.84
N ARG A 94 20.24 -26.74 -12.08
CA ARG A 94 19.66 -25.99 -13.20
C ARG A 94 18.12 -26.10 -13.29
N LEU A 95 17.45 -26.28 -12.16
CA LEU A 95 16.00 -26.37 -12.08
C LEU A 95 15.42 -25.06 -11.52
N ALA A 96 14.87 -24.22 -12.40
CA ALA A 96 14.31 -22.93 -12.00
C ALA A 96 13.13 -23.06 -11.02
N LEU A 97 12.32 -24.12 -11.16
CA LEU A 97 11.19 -24.46 -10.28
C LEU A 97 11.61 -24.65 -8.81
N LEU A 98 12.88 -24.97 -8.53
CA LEU A 98 13.37 -25.10 -7.16
C LEU A 98 13.38 -23.76 -6.40
N ARG A 99 13.48 -22.63 -7.11
CA ARG A 99 13.38 -21.30 -6.47
C ARG A 99 11.94 -20.95 -6.11
N GLU A 100 10.99 -21.32 -6.95
CA GLU A 100 9.56 -21.09 -6.72
C GLU A 100 9.05 -21.99 -5.58
N THR A 101 9.46 -23.27 -5.58
CA THR A 101 9.19 -24.18 -4.47
C THR A 101 9.84 -23.72 -3.17
N ALA A 102 11.08 -23.20 -3.19
CA ALA A 102 11.69 -22.57 -2.00
C ALA A 102 10.83 -21.42 -1.45
N ALA A 103 10.31 -20.54 -2.31
CA ALA A 103 9.41 -19.47 -1.88
C ALA A 103 8.11 -20.01 -1.28
N LEU A 104 7.47 -21.00 -1.93
CA LEU A 104 6.25 -21.64 -1.42
C LEU A 104 6.47 -22.31 -0.07
N LEU A 105 7.57 -23.03 0.11
CA LEU A 105 7.93 -23.67 1.37
C LEU A 105 8.24 -22.65 2.47
N THR A 106 8.86 -21.51 2.12
CA THR A 106 9.08 -20.40 3.06
C THR A 106 7.75 -19.79 3.53
N VAL A 107 6.81 -19.58 2.60
CA VAL A 107 5.46 -19.11 2.92
C VAL A 107 4.72 -20.12 3.80
N ALA A 108 4.78 -21.40 3.45
CA ALA A 108 4.16 -22.47 4.23
C ALA A 108 4.75 -22.55 5.64
N ALA A 109 6.08 -22.45 5.79
CA ALA A 109 6.74 -22.42 7.09
C ALA A 109 6.26 -21.24 7.94
N GLY A 110 6.15 -20.05 7.32
CA GLY A 110 5.63 -18.85 7.95
C GLY A 110 4.18 -19.00 8.41
N LEU A 111 3.31 -19.56 7.56
CA LEU A 111 1.90 -19.83 7.90
C LEU A 111 1.78 -20.84 9.05
N VAL A 112 2.54 -21.94 9.01
CA VAL A 112 2.52 -22.95 10.07
C VAL A 112 2.99 -22.35 11.41
N LEU A 113 4.04 -21.50 11.41
CA LEU A 113 4.44 -20.74 12.60
C LEU A 113 3.37 -19.78 13.08
N ALA A 114 2.76 -19.05 12.15
CA ALA A 114 1.78 -18.00 12.40
C ALA A 114 0.49 -18.56 13.03
N TYR A 115 0.01 -19.71 12.56
CA TYR A 115 -1.21 -20.34 13.08
C TYR A 115 -0.95 -21.35 14.22
N GLY A 116 0.27 -21.86 14.34
CA GLY A 116 0.62 -22.87 15.34
C GLY A 116 1.24 -22.33 16.62
N ILE A 117 1.81 -21.13 16.61
CA ILE A 117 2.22 -20.45 17.85
C ILE A 117 1.08 -19.51 18.26
N PRO A 118 0.71 -19.43 19.55
CA PRO A 118 -0.13 -18.34 20.05
C PRO A 118 0.64 -17.01 20.02
N ALA A 119 1.03 -16.57 18.83
CA ALA A 119 1.54 -15.23 18.58
C ALA A 119 0.32 -14.30 18.50
N GLY A 120 0.39 -13.15 19.16
CA GLY A 120 -0.64 -12.13 18.99
C GLY A 120 -0.77 -11.72 17.52
N LEU A 121 -2.00 -11.42 17.08
CA LEU A 121 -2.29 -10.95 15.71
C LEU A 121 -1.40 -9.78 15.28
N THR A 122 -0.98 -8.95 16.23
CA THR A 122 -0.03 -7.84 16.04
C THR A 122 1.34 -8.30 15.57
N ALA A 123 1.96 -9.29 16.23
CA ALA A 123 3.26 -9.82 15.86
C ALA A 123 3.23 -10.50 14.49
N LEU A 124 2.12 -11.19 14.19
CA LEU A 124 1.86 -11.84 12.91
C LEU A 124 1.70 -10.82 11.77
N ALA A 125 0.90 -9.76 11.97
CA ALA A 125 0.73 -8.68 11.00
C ALA A 125 2.04 -7.94 10.70
N TRP A 126 2.81 -7.59 11.74
CA TRP A 126 4.07 -6.86 11.57
C TRP A 126 5.17 -7.70 10.93
N SER A 127 5.33 -8.96 11.34
CA SER A 127 6.31 -9.87 10.74
C SER A 127 6.01 -10.13 9.26
N ALA A 128 4.73 -10.35 8.91
CA ALA A 128 4.30 -10.45 7.52
C ALA A 128 4.56 -9.16 6.75
N THR A 129 4.24 -7.99 7.32
CA THR A 129 4.48 -6.69 6.67
C THR A 129 5.96 -6.50 6.35
N VAL A 130 6.85 -6.70 7.33
CA VAL A 130 8.30 -6.51 7.17
C VAL A 130 8.87 -7.49 6.14
N ALA A 131 8.49 -8.77 6.22
CA ALA A 131 8.92 -9.78 5.25
C ALA A 131 8.45 -9.45 3.83
N GLY A 132 7.19 -9.01 3.69
CA GLY A 132 6.62 -8.59 2.41
C GLY A 132 7.32 -7.35 1.84
N LEU A 133 7.57 -6.33 2.66
CA LEU A 133 8.27 -5.12 2.21
C LEU A 133 9.71 -5.42 1.80
N ALA A 134 10.42 -6.28 2.54
CA ALA A 134 11.75 -6.73 2.18
C ALA A 134 11.75 -7.47 0.82
N ALA A 135 10.80 -8.40 0.63
CA ALA A 135 10.68 -9.15 -0.62
C ALA A 135 10.29 -8.25 -1.81
N GLY A 136 9.34 -7.33 -1.63
CA GLY A 136 8.97 -6.32 -2.63
C GLY A 136 10.12 -5.37 -2.96
N GLY A 137 10.89 -4.93 -1.96
CA GLY A 137 12.10 -4.12 -2.12
C GLY A 137 13.16 -4.85 -2.93
N ILE A 138 13.38 -6.14 -2.69
CA ILE A 138 14.28 -6.99 -3.49
C ILE A 138 13.83 -7.00 -4.95
N VAL A 139 12.54 -7.18 -5.25
CA VAL A 139 12.02 -7.12 -6.63
C VAL A 139 12.33 -5.78 -7.29
N LEU A 140 12.10 -4.67 -6.59
CA LEU A 140 12.33 -3.33 -7.11
C LEU A 140 13.81 -3.03 -7.34
N VAL A 141 14.68 -3.36 -6.38
CA VAL A 141 16.14 -3.17 -6.48
C VAL A 141 16.74 -4.02 -7.59
N LEU A 142 16.29 -5.26 -7.73
CA LEU A 142 16.79 -6.16 -8.76
C LEU A 142 16.30 -5.80 -10.16
N TRP A 143 15.16 -5.13 -10.28
CA TRP A 143 14.67 -4.60 -11.56
C TRP A 143 15.44 -3.36 -12.03
N LEU A 144 16.04 -2.59 -11.12
CA LEU A 144 16.98 -1.52 -11.47
C LEU A 144 18.30 -2.04 -12.07
N ARG A 145 18.52 -3.37 -12.08
CA ARG A 145 19.72 -4.00 -12.65
C ARG A 145 19.40 -4.67 -13.99
N PRO A 146 20.20 -4.43 -15.05
CA PRO A 146 19.94 -4.90 -16.43
C PRO A 146 19.96 -6.44 -16.58
N ALA A 147 20.53 -7.17 -15.63
CA ALA A 147 20.44 -8.62 -15.54
C ALA A 147 19.35 -9.00 -14.54
N ALA A 148 18.09 -8.93 -14.96
CA ALA A 148 16.95 -9.27 -14.10
C ALA A 148 17.13 -10.71 -13.57
N PRO A 149 17.30 -10.89 -12.25
CA PRO A 149 17.75 -12.15 -11.69
C PRO A 149 16.59 -13.13 -11.53
N ALA A 150 16.92 -14.41 -11.61
CA ALA A 150 15.98 -15.52 -11.49
C ALA A 150 15.28 -15.66 -10.10
N TRP A 151 15.45 -14.69 -9.21
CA TRP A 151 14.82 -14.59 -7.89
C TRP A 151 13.65 -13.60 -7.83
N VAL A 152 13.38 -12.84 -8.90
CA VAL A 152 12.27 -11.87 -8.94
C VAL A 152 10.92 -12.55 -8.72
N ARG A 153 10.63 -13.65 -9.44
CA ARG A 153 9.37 -14.40 -9.29
C ARG A 153 9.18 -15.00 -7.88
N PRO A 154 10.17 -15.72 -7.30
CA PRO A 154 10.11 -16.17 -5.92
C PRO A 154 9.86 -15.04 -4.90
N ALA A 155 10.59 -13.93 -5.01
CA ALA A 155 10.43 -12.80 -4.10
C ALA A 155 9.04 -12.16 -4.22
N LEU A 156 8.51 -12.07 -5.44
CA LEU A 156 7.14 -11.59 -5.67
C LEU A 156 6.09 -12.48 -5.01
N LEU A 157 6.21 -13.81 -5.12
CA LEU A 157 5.31 -14.76 -4.46
C LEU A 157 5.32 -14.59 -2.94
N VAL A 158 6.50 -14.45 -2.34
CA VAL A 158 6.65 -14.18 -0.90
C VAL A 158 5.97 -12.86 -0.53
N SER A 159 6.18 -11.80 -1.32
CA SER A 159 5.56 -10.49 -1.09
C SER A 159 4.03 -10.53 -1.16
N ILE A 160 3.46 -11.28 -2.11
CA ILE A 160 2.00 -11.47 -2.26
C ILE A 160 1.44 -12.24 -1.07
N ALA A 161 2.07 -13.35 -0.71
CA ALA A 161 1.62 -14.16 0.43
C ALA A 161 1.67 -13.37 1.74
N ALA A 162 2.77 -12.63 1.96
CA ALA A 162 2.93 -11.74 3.10
C ALA A 162 1.84 -10.67 3.18
N ALA A 163 1.44 -10.09 2.05
CA ALA A 163 0.34 -9.12 2.00
C ALA A 163 -1.01 -9.76 2.38
N GLY A 164 -1.28 -10.98 1.90
CA GLY A 164 -2.47 -11.74 2.26
C GLY A 164 -2.53 -12.03 3.77
N VAL A 165 -1.41 -12.45 4.36
CA VAL A 165 -1.29 -12.71 5.80
C VAL A 165 -1.48 -11.42 6.61
N ALA A 166 -0.83 -10.32 6.23
CA ALA A 166 -0.96 -9.03 6.91
C ALA A 166 -2.41 -8.50 6.86
N LEU A 167 -3.09 -8.60 5.71
CA LEU A 167 -4.51 -8.25 5.57
C LEU A 167 -5.40 -9.14 6.42
N GLY A 168 -5.20 -10.47 6.37
CA GLY A 168 -5.98 -11.42 7.16
C GLY A 168 -5.84 -11.17 8.66
N ALA A 169 -4.63 -10.88 9.13
CA ALA A 169 -4.35 -10.53 10.52
C ALA A 169 -5.03 -9.22 10.94
N GLY A 170 -4.95 -8.19 10.09
CA GLY A 170 -5.61 -6.90 10.35
C GLY A 170 -7.13 -6.99 10.33
N LEU A 171 -7.72 -7.83 9.48
CA LEU A 171 -9.16 -8.08 9.46
C LEU A 171 -9.61 -8.92 10.67
N ALA A 172 -8.81 -9.88 11.10
CA ALA A 172 -9.09 -10.69 12.28
C ALA A 172 -9.00 -9.89 13.60
N ALA A 173 -8.22 -8.80 13.61
CA ALA A 173 -8.09 -7.91 14.76
C ALA A 173 -9.24 -6.90 14.91
N TRP A 174 -10.26 -6.95 14.04
CA TRP A 174 -11.40 -6.03 14.09
C TRP A 174 -12.09 -6.07 15.47
N PRO A 175 -12.39 -4.92 16.10
CA PRO A 175 -12.46 -3.58 15.53
C PRO A 175 -11.17 -2.74 15.53
N ASP A 176 -10.04 -3.27 16.00
CA ASP A 176 -8.74 -2.58 15.94
C ASP A 176 -8.22 -2.54 14.49
N ARG A 177 -8.12 -1.34 13.91
CA ARG A 177 -7.77 -1.10 12.50
C ARG A 177 -6.31 -0.68 12.35
N THR A 178 -5.56 -0.50 13.43
CA THR A 178 -4.15 -0.09 13.42
C THR A 178 -3.31 -0.99 12.52
N LEU A 179 -3.62 -2.29 12.51
CA LEU A 179 -2.92 -3.32 11.73
C LEU A 179 -3.27 -3.32 10.24
N LEU A 180 -4.39 -2.70 9.85
CA LEU A 180 -4.78 -2.59 8.43
C LEU A 180 -3.92 -1.57 7.68
N VAL A 181 -3.43 -0.53 8.37
CA VAL A 181 -2.58 0.52 7.78
C VAL A 181 -1.31 -0.07 7.13
N PRO A 182 -0.42 -0.79 7.86
CA PRO A 182 0.76 -1.40 7.26
C PRO A 182 0.43 -2.46 6.21
N ALA A 183 -0.66 -3.22 6.40
CA ALA A 183 -1.10 -4.23 5.43
C ALA A 183 -1.47 -3.61 4.08
N PHE A 184 -2.25 -2.53 4.08
CA PHE A 184 -2.60 -1.81 2.86
C PHE A 184 -1.39 -1.13 2.19
N VAL A 185 -0.44 -0.59 2.96
CA VAL A 185 0.83 -0.08 2.40
C VAL A 185 1.60 -1.19 1.70
N LEU A 186 1.70 -2.38 2.30
CA LEU A 186 2.34 -3.53 1.67
C LEU A 186 1.62 -3.95 0.38
N VAL A 187 0.29 -3.98 0.36
CA VAL A 187 -0.49 -4.26 -0.86
C VAL A 187 -0.14 -3.28 -1.99
N ALA A 188 0.01 -1.99 -1.67
CA ALA A 188 0.43 -0.99 -2.64
C ALA A 188 1.82 -1.32 -3.24
N VAL A 189 2.79 -1.67 -2.38
CA VAL A 189 4.14 -2.09 -2.81
C VAL A 189 4.09 -3.35 -3.68
N VAL A 190 3.25 -4.32 -3.33
CA VAL A 190 3.04 -5.55 -4.11
C VAL A 190 2.47 -5.25 -5.50
N ILE A 191 1.51 -4.34 -5.60
CA ILE A 191 0.94 -3.92 -6.90
C ILE A 191 2.03 -3.28 -7.78
N VAL A 192 2.89 -2.45 -7.20
CA VAL A 192 4.02 -1.85 -7.94
C VAL A 192 5.00 -2.92 -8.37
N ALA A 193 5.40 -3.84 -7.48
CA ALA A 193 6.29 -4.95 -7.80
C ALA A 193 5.70 -5.89 -8.89
N LEU A 194 4.39 -6.14 -8.85
CA LEU A 194 3.64 -6.90 -9.87
C LEU A 194 3.66 -6.19 -11.22
N THR A 195 3.41 -4.88 -11.23
CA THR A 195 3.43 -4.09 -12.46
C THR A 195 4.78 -4.13 -13.14
N VAL A 196 5.83 -3.96 -12.34
CA VAL A 196 7.23 -3.98 -12.77
C VAL A 196 7.62 -5.36 -13.31
N SER A 197 7.27 -6.43 -12.60
CA SER A 197 7.61 -7.81 -13.01
C SER A 197 6.82 -8.31 -14.21
N LEU A 198 5.52 -7.98 -14.30
CA LEU A 198 4.64 -8.41 -15.39
C LEU A 198 4.68 -7.46 -16.61
N HIS A 199 5.45 -6.36 -16.53
CA HIS A 199 5.52 -5.33 -17.58
C HIS A 199 4.13 -4.80 -17.97
N ARG A 200 3.21 -4.71 -17.00
CA ARG A 200 1.83 -4.24 -17.20
C ARG A 200 1.62 -2.91 -16.49
N PRO A 201 1.98 -1.77 -17.10
CA PRO A 201 1.91 -0.45 -16.45
C PRO A 201 0.49 -0.08 -16.00
N ALA A 202 -0.55 -0.68 -16.60
CA ALA A 202 -1.93 -0.52 -16.19
C ALA A 202 -2.20 -1.00 -14.75
N MET A 203 -1.41 -1.93 -14.20
CA MET A 203 -1.61 -2.43 -12.83
C MET A 203 -1.23 -1.39 -11.76
N VAL A 204 -0.32 -0.46 -12.05
CA VAL A 204 0.00 0.66 -11.13
C VAL A 204 -1.24 1.50 -10.82
N ALA A 205 -2.31 1.42 -11.65
CA ALA A 205 -3.56 2.15 -11.46
C ALA A 205 -4.24 1.82 -10.15
N ALA A 206 -4.04 0.59 -9.69
CA ALA A 206 -4.64 0.11 -8.47
C ALA A 206 -3.90 0.60 -7.22
N THR A 207 -2.62 0.99 -7.31
CA THR A 207 -1.77 1.41 -6.17
C THR A 207 -2.35 2.51 -5.28
N PRO A 208 -3.06 3.53 -5.81
CA PRO A 208 -3.67 4.56 -4.98
C PRO A 208 -4.80 4.04 -4.10
N LEU A 209 -5.51 2.98 -4.51
CA LEU A 209 -6.63 2.41 -3.76
C LEU A 209 -6.22 1.87 -2.38
N PRO A 210 -5.24 0.96 -2.25
CA PRO A 210 -4.80 0.48 -0.95
C PRO A 210 -4.14 1.59 -0.13
N LEU A 211 -3.39 2.52 -0.72
CA LEU A 211 -2.86 3.66 0.04
C LEU A 211 -3.97 4.53 0.65
N CYS A 212 -5.08 4.68 -0.06
CA CYS A 212 -6.26 5.37 0.48
C CYS A 212 -6.96 4.55 1.54
N ALA A 213 -7.06 3.24 1.39
CA ALA A 213 -7.55 2.36 2.43
C ALA A 213 -6.68 2.42 3.69
N ALA A 214 -5.35 2.50 3.55
CA ALA A 214 -4.41 2.68 4.65
C ALA A 214 -4.66 3.99 5.40
N TRP A 215 -4.82 5.09 4.66
CA TRP A 215 -5.15 6.37 5.27
C TRP A 215 -6.53 6.35 5.94
N LEU A 216 -7.55 5.77 5.31
CA LEU A 216 -8.89 5.69 5.89
C LEU A 216 -8.89 4.86 7.17
N ALA A 217 -8.17 3.75 7.21
CA ALA A 217 -7.98 2.96 8.42
C ALA A 217 -7.34 3.80 9.52
N TYR A 218 -6.21 4.46 9.23
CA TYR A 218 -5.50 5.35 10.16
C TYR A 218 -6.37 6.51 10.65
N ALA A 219 -6.97 7.25 9.72
CA ALA A 219 -7.78 8.42 10.03
C ALA A 219 -9.03 8.04 10.82
N SER A 220 -9.61 6.85 10.60
CA SER A 220 -10.78 6.42 11.35
C SER A 220 -10.50 6.21 12.83
N GLU A 221 -9.25 5.92 13.21
CA GLU A 221 -8.80 5.82 14.60
C GLU A 221 -8.29 7.15 15.13
N ALA A 222 -7.47 7.85 14.34
CA ALA A 222 -6.80 9.09 14.76
C ALA A 222 -7.73 10.33 14.79
N MET A 223 -8.80 10.33 13.98
CA MET A 223 -9.71 11.49 13.81
C MET A 223 -11.12 11.22 14.32
N THR A 224 -11.26 10.44 15.40
CA THR A 224 -12.54 10.23 16.08
C THR A 224 -13.23 11.59 16.33
N GLY A 225 -14.34 11.85 15.61
CA GLY A 225 -15.09 13.11 15.66
C GLY A 225 -14.95 14.08 14.46
N GLN A 226 -14.17 13.75 13.41
CA GLN A 226 -14.06 14.57 12.19
C GLN A 226 -14.12 13.77 10.86
N PRO A 227 -15.23 13.03 10.59
CA PRO A 227 -15.34 12.11 9.46
C PRO A 227 -15.19 12.77 8.08
N GLN A 228 -15.44 14.07 7.98
CA GLN A 228 -15.30 14.81 6.74
C GLN A 228 -13.87 14.79 6.16
N TRP A 229 -12.82 14.55 6.97
CA TRP A 229 -11.43 14.44 6.47
C TRP A 229 -11.13 13.16 5.71
N PHE A 230 -12.04 12.18 5.71
CA PHE A 230 -11.93 10.97 4.89
C PHE A 230 -12.01 11.26 3.39
N THR A 231 -12.50 12.43 2.98
CA THR A 231 -12.57 12.79 1.55
C THR A 231 -11.19 13.11 0.96
N VAL A 232 -10.25 13.62 1.76
CA VAL A 232 -8.89 14.00 1.30
C VAL A 232 -8.11 12.84 0.68
N PRO A 233 -7.92 11.68 1.34
CA PRO A 233 -7.24 10.54 0.74
C PRO A 233 -7.96 10.03 -0.50
N VAL A 234 -9.29 9.92 -0.46
CA VAL A 234 -10.09 9.46 -1.61
C VAL A 234 -9.87 10.38 -2.80
N GLY A 235 -9.87 11.70 -2.59
CA GLY A 235 -9.55 12.66 -3.62
C GLY A 235 -8.13 12.53 -4.16
N ALA A 236 -7.14 12.27 -3.30
CA ALA A 236 -5.76 12.00 -3.72
C ALA A 236 -5.65 10.70 -4.54
N ALA A 237 -6.39 9.64 -4.20
CA ALA A 237 -6.48 8.42 -5.00
C ALA A 237 -6.97 8.72 -6.41
N LEU A 238 -8.07 9.45 -6.52
CA LEU A 238 -8.64 9.81 -7.81
C LEU A 238 -7.60 10.63 -8.61
N LEU A 239 -6.95 11.63 -8.01
CA LEU A 239 -5.90 12.37 -8.71
C LEU A 239 -4.75 11.49 -9.19
N ALA A 240 -4.33 10.49 -8.42
CA ALA A 240 -3.31 9.54 -8.84
C ALA A 240 -3.79 8.63 -9.99
N VAL A 241 -5.02 8.12 -9.92
CA VAL A 241 -5.65 7.31 -10.99
C VAL A 241 -5.74 8.12 -12.28
N SER A 242 -6.12 9.41 -12.21
CA SER A 242 -6.20 10.27 -13.40
C SER A 242 -4.84 10.50 -14.07
N VAL A 243 -3.74 10.63 -13.30
CA VAL A 243 -2.38 10.71 -13.86
C VAL A 243 -2.03 9.47 -14.65
N LEU A 244 -2.40 8.30 -14.12
CA LEU A 244 -2.07 7.05 -14.79
C LEU A 244 -2.95 6.80 -16.02
N LEU A 245 -4.24 7.13 -15.96
CA LEU A 245 -5.10 7.12 -17.14
C LEU A 245 -4.50 8.00 -18.25
N ARG A 246 -3.96 9.17 -17.90
CA ARG A 246 -3.21 10.01 -18.85
C ARG A 246 -1.96 9.34 -19.38
N SER A 247 -1.15 8.69 -18.55
CA SER A 247 0.06 8.01 -19.04
C SER A 247 -0.25 6.84 -19.97
N VAL A 248 -1.29 6.05 -19.67
CA VAL A 248 -1.75 4.95 -20.54
C VAL A 248 -2.27 5.50 -21.87
N ARG A 249 -3.06 6.58 -21.84
CA ARG A 249 -3.57 7.22 -23.06
C ARG A 249 -2.45 7.86 -23.89
N ARG A 250 -1.42 8.45 -23.27
CA ARG A 250 -0.21 8.92 -23.98
C ARG A 250 0.47 7.80 -24.75
N ALA A 251 0.66 6.64 -24.11
CA ALA A 251 1.29 5.50 -24.76
C ALA A 251 0.44 4.91 -25.89
N GLY A 252 -0.89 4.98 -25.78
CA GLY A 252 -1.83 4.52 -26.81
C GLY A 252 -2.24 5.57 -27.85
N GLY A 253 -1.64 6.77 -27.86
CA GLY A 253 -2.00 7.86 -28.78
C GLY A 253 -3.40 8.45 -28.59
N GLY A 254 -4.05 8.17 -27.46
CA GLY A 254 -5.40 8.64 -27.16
C GLY A 254 -5.44 10.06 -26.55
N PRO A 255 -6.60 10.73 -26.56
CA PRO A 255 -6.74 12.08 -26.01
C PRO A 255 -6.47 12.10 -24.50
N LEU A 256 -5.57 12.99 -24.06
CA LEU A 256 -5.13 13.09 -22.66
C LEU A 256 -6.15 13.78 -21.75
N ALA A 257 -7.02 14.58 -22.35
CA ALA A 257 -8.08 15.33 -21.70
C ALA A 257 -9.46 14.72 -22.00
N ALA A 258 -9.57 13.39 -21.91
CA ALA A 258 -10.86 12.71 -22.07
C ALA A 258 -11.81 13.06 -20.90
N PRO A 259 -13.14 13.10 -21.13
CA PRO A 259 -14.12 13.58 -20.16
C PRO A 259 -14.13 12.77 -18.86
N ASP A 260 -13.84 11.48 -18.92
CA ASP A 260 -13.64 10.59 -17.77
C ASP A 260 -12.45 11.04 -16.90
N VAL A 261 -11.32 11.37 -17.52
CA VAL A 261 -10.12 11.86 -16.83
C VAL A 261 -10.39 13.23 -16.19
N ILE A 262 -11.09 14.11 -16.89
CA ILE A 262 -11.46 15.44 -16.37
C ILE A 262 -12.40 15.30 -15.17
N ALA A 263 -13.45 14.47 -15.28
CA ALA A 263 -14.38 14.23 -14.18
C ALA A 263 -13.66 13.71 -12.93
N LEU A 264 -12.70 12.80 -13.12
CA LEU A 264 -11.94 12.19 -12.04
C LEU A 264 -10.97 13.19 -11.38
N GLU A 265 -10.37 14.09 -12.16
CA GLU A 265 -9.55 15.20 -11.66
C GLU A 265 -10.36 16.22 -10.85
N VAL A 266 -11.49 16.67 -11.39
CA VAL A 266 -12.37 17.64 -10.73
C VAL A 266 -12.92 17.04 -9.42
N THR A 267 -13.40 15.80 -9.47
CA THR A 267 -13.89 15.09 -8.29
C THR A 267 -12.77 14.95 -7.24
N GLY A 268 -11.56 14.59 -7.66
CA GLY A 268 -10.41 14.49 -6.77
C GLY A 268 -10.07 15.82 -6.07
N MET A 269 -10.03 16.92 -6.82
CA MET A 269 -9.77 18.26 -6.27
C MET A 269 -10.88 18.70 -5.30
N VAL A 270 -12.15 18.45 -5.63
CA VAL A 270 -13.29 18.78 -4.76
C VAL A 270 -13.24 17.98 -3.46
N LEU A 271 -12.95 16.68 -3.52
CA LEU A 271 -12.86 15.84 -2.32
C LEU A 271 -11.68 16.23 -1.41
N ILE A 272 -10.55 16.66 -1.98
CA ILE A 272 -9.43 17.18 -1.20
C ILE A 272 -9.80 18.49 -0.50
N MET A 273 -10.45 19.42 -1.20
CA MET A 273 -10.71 20.75 -0.67
C MET A 273 -11.96 20.82 0.23
N GLY A 274 -12.98 20.02 -0.06
CA GLY A 274 -14.33 20.17 0.51
C GLY A 274 -14.36 20.18 2.03
N ALA A 275 -13.65 19.25 2.69
CA ALA A 275 -13.60 19.16 4.14
C ALA A 275 -13.04 20.44 4.79
N SER A 276 -12.00 21.03 4.20
CA SER A 276 -11.36 22.24 4.71
C SER A 276 -12.25 23.48 4.53
N LEU A 277 -12.91 23.61 3.38
CA LEU A 277 -13.79 24.74 3.06
C LEU A 277 -15.03 24.76 3.95
N VAL A 278 -15.70 23.60 4.09
CA VAL A 278 -16.90 23.47 4.94
C VAL A 278 -16.55 23.72 6.41
N GLN A 279 -15.42 23.20 6.89
CA GLN A 279 -14.99 23.41 8.28
C GLN A 279 -14.50 24.83 8.54
N CYS A 280 -13.97 25.52 7.53
CA CYS A 280 -13.64 26.93 7.67
C CYS A 280 -14.87 27.76 8.05
N VAL A 281 -16.01 27.48 7.41
CA VAL A 281 -17.27 28.18 7.67
C VAL A 281 -17.93 27.71 8.97
N THR A 282 -17.93 26.41 9.23
CA THR A 282 -18.70 25.80 10.33
C THR A 282 -17.97 25.75 11.67
N ARG A 283 -16.64 25.70 11.68
CA ARG A 283 -15.83 25.53 12.90
C ARG A 283 -14.79 26.62 13.12
N GLY A 284 -14.36 27.34 12.08
CA GLY A 284 -13.53 28.53 12.21
C GLY A 284 -12.34 28.63 11.25
N PRO A 285 -11.63 29.77 11.26
CA PRO A 285 -10.67 30.15 10.21
C PRO A 285 -9.41 29.28 10.13
N PHE A 286 -9.08 28.53 11.20
CA PHE A 286 -7.97 27.58 11.20
C PHE A 286 -8.06 26.57 10.04
N TYR A 287 -9.26 26.10 9.74
CA TYR A 287 -9.49 25.17 8.63
C TYR A 287 -9.29 25.81 7.25
N GLY A 288 -9.44 27.13 7.15
CA GLY A 288 -9.06 27.89 5.96
C GLY A 288 -7.55 27.88 5.72
N LEU A 289 -6.72 27.91 6.77
CA LEU A 289 -5.25 27.78 6.64
C LEU A 289 -4.86 26.39 6.12
N ILE A 290 -5.56 25.33 6.55
CA ILE A 290 -5.36 23.99 5.99
C ILE A 290 -5.75 23.97 4.51
N GLY A 291 -6.88 24.61 4.15
CA GLY A 291 -7.31 24.77 2.75
C GLY A 291 -6.28 25.52 1.89
N VAL A 292 -5.66 26.58 2.43
CA VAL A 292 -4.56 27.31 1.79
C VAL A 292 -3.39 26.37 1.47
N GLY A 293 -2.97 25.55 2.45
CA GLY A 293 -1.92 24.55 2.26
C GLY A 293 -2.27 23.52 1.18
N LEU A 294 -3.47 22.95 1.23
CA LEU A 294 -3.95 21.99 0.24
C LEU A 294 -4.05 22.59 -1.17
N GLY A 295 -4.51 23.84 -1.29
CA GLY A 295 -4.58 24.58 -2.55
C GLY A 295 -3.18 24.79 -3.17
N LEU A 296 -2.18 25.14 -2.35
CA LEU A 296 -0.78 25.25 -2.80
C LEU A 296 -0.23 23.92 -3.28
N VAL A 297 -0.49 22.82 -2.55
CA VAL A 297 -0.07 21.47 -2.96
C VAL A 297 -0.69 21.09 -4.30
N LEU A 298 -1.99 21.33 -4.50
CA LEU A 298 -2.67 21.08 -5.76
C LEU A 298 -2.12 21.94 -6.91
N ALA A 299 -1.86 23.22 -6.65
CA ALA A 299 -1.29 24.14 -7.63
C ALA A 299 0.14 23.72 -8.03
N GLY A 300 1.00 23.44 -7.04
CA GLY A 300 2.35 22.94 -7.26
C GLY A 300 2.35 21.60 -7.99
N TRP A 301 1.42 20.71 -7.65
CA TRP A 301 1.21 19.46 -8.38
C TRP A 301 0.78 19.69 -9.84
N GLY A 302 -0.14 20.62 -10.07
CA GLY A 302 -0.54 21.03 -11.43
C GLY A 302 0.62 21.61 -12.23
N ALA A 303 1.54 22.32 -11.57
CA ALA A 303 2.76 22.84 -12.19
C ALA A 303 3.75 21.73 -12.55
N LEU A 304 4.03 20.82 -11.61
CA LEU A 304 4.92 19.68 -11.81
C LEU A 304 4.42 18.74 -12.91
N THR A 305 3.10 18.50 -12.94
CA THR A 305 2.49 17.63 -13.96
C THR A 305 2.20 18.35 -15.27
N ARG A 306 2.49 19.65 -15.37
CA ARG A 306 2.18 20.52 -16.51
C ARG A 306 0.73 20.40 -16.96
N VAL A 307 -0.20 20.49 -16.01
CA VAL A 307 -1.65 20.39 -16.25
C VAL A 307 -2.32 21.71 -15.88
N ARG A 308 -2.71 22.49 -16.89
CA ARG A 308 -3.34 23.81 -16.72
C ARG A 308 -4.53 23.79 -15.78
N ARG A 309 -5.42 22.81 -15.92
CA ARG A 309 -6.64 22.69 -15.10
C ARG A 309 -6.34 22.46 -13.61
N ARG A 310 -5.33 21.67 -13.29
CA ARG A 310 -4.92 21.39 -11.90
C ARG A 310 -4.26 22.61 -11.27
N LEU A 311 -3.42 23.31 -12.04
CA LEU A 311 -2.85 24.58 -11.60
C LEU A 311 -3.95 25.62 -11.31
N ALA A 312 -4.89 25.78 -12.25
CA ALA A 312 -6.02 26.70 -12.09
C ALA A 312 -6.90 26.31 -10.90
N GLY A 313 -7.27 25.03 -10.79
CA GLY A 313 -8.08 24.51 -9.69
C GLY A 313 -7.41 24.71 -8.32
N GLY A 314 -6.12 24.38 -8.20
CA GLY A 314 -5.35 24.61 -6.98
C GLY A 314 -5.18 26.09 -6.63
N THR A 315 -4.95 26.95 -7.63
CA THR A 315 -4.84 28.40 -7.43
C THR A 315 -6.17 29.01 -6.99
N ILE A 316 -7.28 28.62 -7.61
CA ILE A 316 -8.63 29.05 -7.19
C ILE A 316 -8.90 28.58 -5.77
N ALA A 317 -8.63 27.31 -5.46
CA ALA A 317 -8.83 26.74 -4.14
C ALA A 317 -8.00 27.47 -3.06
N PHE A 318 -6.75 27.83 -3.37
CA PHE A 318 -5.89 28.65 -2.52
C PHE A 318 -6.50 30.04 -2.27
N LEU A 319 -6.92 30.74 -3.33
CA LEU A 319 -7.50 32.09 -3.22
C LEU A 319 -8.81 32.08 -2.44
N VAL A 320 -9.68 31.10 -2.69
CA VAL A 320 -10.94 30.93 -1.95
C VAL A 320 -10.67 30.64 -0.48
N SER A 321 -9.71 29.76 -0.17
CA SER A 321 -9.35 29.45 1.22
C SER A 321 -8.77 30.66 1.94
N LEU A 322 -7.90 31.43 1.27
CA LEU A 322 -7.34 32.68 1.81
C LEU A 322 -8.43 33.72 2.08
N LEU A 323 -9.38 33.87 1.16
CA LEU A 323 -10.54 34.73 1.34
C LEU A 323 -11.36 34.31 2.55
N LEU A 324 -11.61 33.01 2.74
CA LEU A 324 -12.36 32.51 3.88
C LEU A 324 -11.64 32.73 5.22
N VAL A 325 -10.30 32.62 5.27
CA VAL A 325 -9.51 32.94 6.46
C VAL A 325 -9.75 34.38 6.92
N ILE A 326 -9.93 35.31 5.98
CA ILE A 326 -10.19 36.73 6.26
C ILE A 326 -11.68 36.97 6.54
N ALA A 327 -12.57 36.38 5.75
CA ALA A 327 -14.01 36.66 5.78
C ALA A 327 -14.72 36.03 6.99
N VAL A 328 -14.40 34.78 7.34
CA VAL A 328 -15.06 34.04 8.44
C VAL A 328 -14.98 34.76 9.79
N PRO A 329 -13.81 35.27 10.26
CA PRO A 329 -13.75 35.97 11.55
C PRO A 329 -14.51 37.31 11.57
N LEU A 330 -14.87 37.87 10.41
CA LEU A 330 -15.67 39.09 10.31
C LEU A 330 -17.18 38.84 10.43
N VAL A 331 -17.66 37.63 10.18
CA VAL A 331 -19.09 37.26 10.27
C VAL A 331 -19.71 37.55 11.64
N PRO A 332 -19.11 37.17 12.79
CA PRO A 332 -19.69 37.47 14.09
C PRO A 332 -19.64 38.96 14.46
N LEU A 333 -18.83 39.77 13.77
CA LEU A 333 -18.78 41.22 13.95
C LEU A 333 -19.96 41.94 13.28
N VAL A 334 -20.75 41.26 12.44
CA VAL A 334 -21.98 41.79 11.86
C VAL A 334 -23.12 41.65 12.89
N PRO A 335 -23.58 42.76 13.49
CA PRO A 335 -24.64 42.74 14.48
C PRO A 335 -25.93 42.21 13.87
N ARG A 336 -26.50 41.16 14.48
CA ARG A 336 -27.78 40.58 14.07
C ARG A 336 -28.99 41.47 14.44
N GLY A 337 -28.76 42.55 15.18
CA GLY A 337 -29.78 43.53 15.57
C GLY A 337 -29.65 44.81 14.74
N GLY A 338 -30.77 45.25 14.14
CA GLY A 338 -30.86 46.45 13.30
C GLY A 338 -30.67 47.75 14.08
N GLY A 339 -29.43 48.07 14.46
CA GLY A 339 -29.03 49.35 15.06
C GLY A 339 -27.85 49.99 14.33
N ALA A 340 -27.51 51.23 14.67
CA ALA A 340 -26.42 52.01 14.05
C ALA A 340 -25.05 51.31 14.09
N VAL A 341 -24.79 50.49 15.11
CA VAL A 341 -23.58 49.63 15.20
C VAL A 341 -23.59 48.53 14.13
N GLY A 342 -24.78 48.04 13.77
CA GLY A 342 -25.03 47.14 12.64
C GLY A 342 -24.60 47.73 11.32
N TRP A 343 -25.04 48.97 11.07
CA TRP A 343 -24.68 49.74 9.89
C TRP A 343 -23.21 50.13 9.85
N LEU A 344 -22.58 50.43 10.99
CA LEU A 344 -21.14 50.72 11.06
C LEU A 344 -20.28 49.47 10.85
N ALA A 345 -20.69 48.31 11.36
CA ALA A 345 -20.01 47.04 11.08
C ALA A 345 -20.21 46.57 9.64
N LEU A 346 -21.41 46.76 9.06
CA LEU A 346 -21.68 46.53 7.65
C LEU A 346 -20.91 47.53 6.76
N ALA A 347 -20.78 48.79 7.18
CA ALA A 347 -19.98 49.80 6.50
C ALA A 347 -18.48 49.50 6.65
N GLY A 348 -18.02 48.96 7.77
CA GLY A 348 -16.63 48.53 7.98
C GLY A 348 -16.29 47.27 7.19
N ALA A 349 -17.14 46.25 7.24
CA ALA A 349 -17.02 45.05 6.41
C ALA A 349 -17.19 45.38 4.92
N GLY A 350 -18.09 46.31 4.59
CA GLY A 350 -18.28 46.88 3.27
C GLY A 350 -17.06 47.68 2.82
N LEU A 351 -16.43 48.46 3.70
CA LEU A 351 -15.20 49.19 3.41
C LEU A 351 -14.02 48.22 3.23
N VAL A 352 -13.92 47.16 4.04
CA VAL A 352 -12.92 46.10 3.86
C VAL A 352 -13.18 45.31 2.57
N ALA A 353 -14.45 45.03 2.24
CA ALA A 353 -14.83 44.37 0.99
C ALA A 353 -14.64 45.28 -0.22
N ILE A 354 -14.87 46.59 -0.10
CA ILE A 354 -14.62 47.61 -1.12
C ILE A 354 -13.12 47.86 -1.25
N VAL A 355 -12.33 47.83 -0.18
CA VAL A 355 -10.87 47.92 -0.22
C VAL A 355 -10.29 46.64 -0.82
N ALA A 356 -10.82 45.46 -0.47
CA ALA A 356 -10.44 44.20 -1.09
C ALA A 356 -10.86 44.15 -2.57
N ALA A 357 -12.06 44.64 -2.90
CA ALA A 357 -12.57 44.74 -4.26
C ALA A 357 -11.85 45.81 -5.07
N ALA A 358 -11.45 46.93 -4.48
CA ALA A 358 -10.67 48.00 -5.09
C ALA A 358 -9.19 47.61 -5.20
N MET A 359 -8.66 46.81 -4.28
CA MET A 359 -7.37 46.12 -4.43
C MET A 359 -7.48 45.07 -5.54
N LEU A 360 -8.59 44.36 -5.69
CA LEU A 360 -8.89 43.47 -6.83
C LEU A 360 -9.08 44.25 -8.15
N ASP A 361 -9.63 45.47 -8.11
CA ASP A 361 -9.83 46.34 -9.27
C ASP A 361 -8.52 47.01 -9.71
N ALA A 362 -7.73 47.52 -8.76
CA ALA A 362 -6.36 47.99 -8.97
C ALA A 362 -5.43 46.86 -9.44
N THR A 363 -5.69 45.63 -9.00
CA THR A 363 -5.02 44.44 -9.50
C THR A 363 -5.70 43.83 -10.73
N ARG A 364 -6.80 44.34 -11.31
CA ARG A 364 -7.32 43.79 -12.58
C ARG A 364 -6.26 43.82 -13.67
N GLY A 365 -5.42 44.86 -13.70
CA GLY A 365 -4.25 44.91 -14.57
C GLY A 365 -3.17 43.88 -14.20
N ALA A 366 -2.97 43.59 -12.92
CA ALA A 366 -2.02 42.57 -12.45
C ALA A 366 -2.55 41.13 -12.61
N VAL A 367 -3.85 40.91 -12.49
CA VAL A 367 -4.57 39.65 -12.73
C VAL A 367 -4.64 39.39 -14.23
N ARG A 368 -4.96 40.38 -15.07
CA ARG A 368 -4.87 40.21 -16.54
C ARG A 368 -3.44 39.93 -16.98
N ARG A 369 -2.45 40.64 -16.44
CA ARG A 369 -1.01 40.35 -16.67
C ARG A 369 -0.60 38.99 -16.11
N GLY A 370 -1.13 38.59 -14.97
CA GLY A 370 -0.88 37.30 -14.34
C GLY A 370 -1.48 36.15 -15.13
N VAL A 371 -2.73 36.30 -15.60
CA VAL A 371 -3.44 35.32 -16.45
C VAL A 371 -2.80 35.21 -17.82
N THR A 372 -2.38 36.32 -18.45
CA THR A 372 -1.63 36.29 -19.71
C THR A 372 -0.27 35.63 -19.50
N ARG A 373 0.48 36.02 -18.47
CA ARG A 373 1.76 35.39 -18.13
C ARG A 373 1.63 33.90 -17.78
N LEU A 374 0.60 33.51 -17.04
CA LEU A 374 0.27 32.10 -16.77
C LEU A 374 -0.09 31.37 -18.06
N ARG A 375 -0.90 31.97 -18.93
CA ARG A 375 -1.25 31.41 -20.24
C ARG A 375 0.00 31.24 -21.11
N ASP A 376 0.94 32.18 -21.07
CA ASP A 376 2.19 32.10 -21.81
C ASP A 376 3.13 31.04 -21.21
N LEU A 377 3.30 31.01 -19.88
CA LEU A 377 4.12 30.02 -19.17
C LEU A 377 3.59 28.59 -19.27
N THR A 378 2.27 28.44 -19.42
CA THR A 378 1.60 27.15 -19.55
C THR A 378 1.21 26.86 -20.99
N ARG A 379 1.72 27.60 -21.98
CA ARG A 379 1.32 27.45 -23.39
C ARG A 379 1.58 26.06 -23.94
N ASP A 380 2.64 25.41 -23.45
CA ASP A 380 3.06 24.06 -23.84
C ASP A 380 2.67 23.01 -22.78
N TRP A 381 1.65 23.32 -21.96
CA TRP A 381 1.17 22.42 -20.91
C TRP A 381 -0.10 21.69 -21.36
N GLU A 382 -0.15 20.43 -20.94
CA GLU A 382 -0.88 19.32 -21.58
C GLU A 382 -0.36 18.92 -22.95
#